data_AF-A0A976KP24-F1
#
_entry.id   AF-A0A976KP24-F1
#
_cell.length_a   1.000
_cell.length_b   1.000
_cell.length_c   1.000
_cell.angle_alpha   90.00
_cell.angle_beta   90.00
_cell.angle_gamma   90.00
#
_symmetry.space_group_name_H-M   'P 1'
#
loop_
_entity.id
_entity.type
_entity.pdbx_description
1 polymer ?
#
loop_
_entity_poly.entity_id
_entity_poly.type
_entity_poly.pdbx_seq_one_letter_code
_entity_poly.pdbx_strand_id
1 'polypeptide(L)' 'AGYIVYAANQAEKAAEITLIDVRAVGAHGRLTLSGREADVEEAAAAAIAAVQNPAVI' A
#
# COMPACT_ATOMS: atom_id res chain seq x y z
N ALA A 1 8.45 9.56 2.81
CA ALA A 1 7.23 9.51 1.97
C ALA A 1 7.34 8.67 0.70
N GLY A 2 8.53 8.51 0.08
CA GLY A 2 8.68 7.77 -1.19
C GLY A 2 8.25 6.29 -1.19
N TYR A 3 8.34 5.58 -0.06
CA TYR A 3 7.98 4.16 0.03
C TYR A 3 6.47 3.87 -0.09
N ILE A 4 5.62 4.89 0.01
CA ILE A 4 4.16 4.67 -0.02
C ILE A 4 3.66 4.20 -1.39
N VAL A 5 4.35 4.58 -2.47
CA VAL A 5 4.03 4.14 -3.83
C VAL A 5 4.34 2.66 -3.99
N TYR A 6 5.46 2.21 -3.41
CA TYR A 6 5.83 0.81 -3.40
C TYR A 6 4.83 -0.02 -2.57
N ALA A 7 4.44 0.47 -1.39
CA ALA A 7 3.42 -0.17 -0.57
C ALA A 7 2.07 -0.29 -1.30
N ALA A 8 1.65 0.76 -2.01
CA ALA A 8 0.44 0.74 -2.82
C ALA A 8 0.51 -0.30 -3.96
N ASN A 9 1.65 -0.42 -4.63
CA ASN A 9 1.85 -1.43 -5.68
C ASN A 9 1.73 -2.86 -5.13
N GLN A 10 2.33 -3.13 -3.96
CA GLN A 10 2.25 -4.46 -3.35
C GLN A 10 0.84 -4.76 -2.84
N ALA A 11 0.13 -3.75 -2.32
CA ALA A 11 -1.27 -3.87 -1.93
C ALA A 11 -2.17 -4.24 -3.13
N GLU A 12 -2.01 -3.56 -4.26
CA GLU A 12 -2.78 -3.80 -5.50
C GLU A 12 -2.46 -5.18 -6.12
N LYS A 13 -1.21 -5.66 -5.98
CA LYS A 13 -0.83 -6.99 -6.45
C LYS A 13 -1.39 -8.12 -5.59
N ALA A 14 -1.57 -7.88 -4.30
CA ALA A 14 -2.00 -8.90 -3.35
C ALA A 14 -3.51 -9.15 -3.42
N ALA A 15 -4.31 -8.11 -3.72
CA ALA A 15 -5.76 -8.22 -3.67
C ALA A 15 -6.46 -7.24 -4.62
N GLU A 16 -7.71 -7.57 -4.97
CA GLU A 16 -8.55 -6.73 -5.82
C GLU A 16 -9.15 -5.56 -5.02
N ILE A 17 -8.35 -4.50 -4.88
CA ILE A 17 -8.70 -3.29 -4.12
C ILE A 17 -8.68 -2.04 -5.00
N THR A 18 -9.36 -0.99 -4.56
CA THR A 18 -9.39 0.34 -5.18
C THR A 18 -8.52 1.31 -4.37
N LEU A 19 -7.53 1.91 -5.03
CA LEU A 19 -6.73 2.98 -4.44
C LEU A 19 -7.49 4.31 -4.52
N ILE A 20 -7.76 4.93 -3.36
CA ILE A 20 -8.47 6.22 -3.28
C ILE A 20 -7.50 7.39 -3.29
N ASP A 21 -6.43 7.33 -2.49
CA ASP A 21 -5.44 8.40 -2.38
C ASP A 21 -4.06 7.81 -2.05
N VAL A 22 -3.05 8.22 -2.81
CA VAL A 22 -1.65 7.84 -2.58
C VAL A 22 -0.80 9.09 -2.57
N ARG A 23 -0.45 9.57 -1.37
CA ARG A 23 0.37 10.78 -1.19
C ARG A 23 1.79 10.41 -0.84
N ALA A 24 2.67 10.48 -1.85
CA ALA A 24 4.10 10.18 -1.71
C ALA A 24 4.99 11.41 -1.44
N VAL A 25 4.39 12.59 -1.30
CA VAL A 25 5.09 13.88 -1.15
C VAL A 25 4.86 14.44 0.25
N GLY A 26 5.94 14.91 0.89
CA GLY A 26 5.93 15.48 2.24
C GLY A 26 6.77 14.67 3.24
N ALA A 27 6.72 15.04 4.52
CA ALA A 27 7.44 14.33 5.58
C ALA A 27 6.91 12.88 5.75
N HIS A 28 5.59 12.71 5.65
CA HIS A 28 4.91 11.42 5.80
C HIS A 28 4.12 11.09 4.53
N GLY A 29 4.14 9.82 4.14
CA GLY A 29 3.28 9.32 3.07
C GLY A 29 1.94 8.85 3.65
N ARG A 30 0.88 8.88 2.84
CA ARG A 30 -0.44 8.32 3.20
C ARG A 30 -1.00 7.49 2.06
N LEU A 31 -1.61 6.37 2.40
CA LEU A 31 -2.29 5.46 1.50
C LEU A 31 -3.72 5.24 2.02
N THR A 32 -4.71 5.49 1.17
CA THR A 32 -6.12 5.17 1.43
C THR A 32 -6.60 4.24 0.34
N LEU A 33 -7.21 3.11 0.73
CA LEU A 33 -7.72 2.09 -0.17
C LEU A 33 -9.09 1.58 0.32
N SER A 34 -9.86 1.00 -0.59
CA SER A 34 -11.16 0.40 -0.32
C SER A 34 -11.35 -0.89 -1.12
N GLY A 35 -12.26 -1.74 -0.69
CA GLY A 35 -12.53 -3.03 -1.30
C GLY A 35 -13.46 -3.86 -0.42
N ARG A 36 -13.57 -5.16 -0.69
CA ARG A 36 -14.23 -6.08 0.24
C ARG A 36 -13.33 -6.23 1.47
N GLU A 37 -13.92 -6.55 2.61
CA GLU A 37 -13.20 -6.64 3.88
C GLU A 37 -11.98 -7.57 3.82
N ALA A 38 -12.15 -8.77 3.24
CA ALA A 38 -11.06 -9.74 3.06
C ALA A 38 -9.93 -9.20 2.16
N ASP A 39 -10.28 -8.55 1.04
CA ASP A 39 -9.32 -7.98 0.10
C ASP A 39 -8.54 -6.81 0.72
N VAL A 40 -9.23 -5.98 1.51
CA VAL A 40 -8.62 -4.85 2.23
C VAL A 40 -7.64 -5.34 3.30
N GLU A 41 -7.96 -6.42 4.01
CA GLU A 41 -7.08 -6.99 5.03
C GLU A 41 -5.82 -7.60 4.41
N GLU A 42 -5.97 -8.33 3.29
CA GLU A 42 -4.84 -8.88 2.53
C GLU A 42 -3.96 -7.78 1.93
N ALA A 43 -4.56 -6.76 1.32
CA ALA A 43 -3.86 -5.60 0.80
C ALA A 43 -3.10 -4.83 1.89
N ALA A 44 -3.68 -4.68 3.08
CA ALA A 44 -3.06 -4.02 4.21
C ALA A 44 -1.84 -4.80 4.72
N ALA A 45 -1.96 -6.13 4.84
CA ALA A 45 -0.85 -6.99 5.23
C ALA A 45 0.32 -6.89 4.24
N ALA A 46 0.03 -6.93 2.94
CA ALA A 46 1.04 -6.78 1.88
C ALA A 46 1.71 -5.40 1.90
N ALA A 47 0.94 -4.32 2.08
CA ALA A 47 1.47 -2.97 2.20
C ALA A 47 2.41 -2.82 3.41
N ILE A 48 2.04 -3.37 4.57
CA ILE A 48 2.87 -3.32 5.78
C ILE A 48 4.16 -4.11 5.58
N ALA A 49 4.07 -5.32 5.03
CA ALA A 49 5.24 -6.16 4.73
C ALA A 49 6.20 -5.45 3.77
N ALA A 50 5.66 -4.76 2.75
CA ALA A 50 6.45 -3.99 1.79
C ALA A 50 7.20 -2.81 2.41
N VAL A 51 6.64 -2.17 3.44
CA VAL A 51 7.30 -1.07 4.17
C VAL A 51 8.33 -1.59 5.17
N GLN A 52 8.08 -2.75 5.78
CA GLN A 52 8.98 -3.37 6.77
C GLN A 52 10.19 -4.05 6.12
N ASN A 53 9.98 -4.70 4.97
CA ASN A 53 11.02 -5.31 4.17
C ASN A 53 10.99 -4.72 2.76
N PRO A 54 11.45 -3.48 2.58
CA PRO A 54 11.57 -2.90 1.27
C PRO A 54 12.59 -3.74 0.49
N ALA A 55 12.14 -4.43 -0.55
CA ALA A 55 13.05 -5.05 -1.49
C ALA A 55 14.00 -3.96 -2.00
N VAL A 56 15.30 -4.18 -1.83
CA VAL A 56 16.33 -3.26 -2.33
C VAL A 56 16.12 -3.16 -3.84
N ILE A 57 15.69 -1.97 -4.27
CA ILE A 57 15.64 -1.56 -5.68
C ILE A 57 17.03 -1.26 -6.22
#